data_AF-A0A8S1QUA8-F1
#
_entry.id   AF-A0A8S1QUA8-F1
#
_cell.length_a   1.000
_cell.length_b   1.000
_cell.length_c   1.000
_cell.angle_alpha   90.00
_cell.angle_beta   90.00
_cell.angle_gamma   90.00
#
_symmetry.space_group_name_H-M   'P 1'
#
loop_
_entity.id
_entity.type
_entity.pdbx_description
1 polymer ?
#
loop_
_entity_poly.entity_id
_entity_poly.type
_entity_poly.pdbx_seq_one_letter_code
_entity_poly.pdbx_strand_id
1 'polypeptide(L)'
;MNKLTIAFDNENNELFDEDAISKSTIQALNNSFNKEQLDEQIERPFTPLDIQIEMIPKEQCPYCKRQFFEGRLLLHLRSCTQEHPFVKKSKKQKTQTLPKQSILLSCQQCNKKFRNLKTHICQNRIKTLDKYKVIAQINEEEEADETLIQELSSSQPSFLPKIKQRSENILSRSVPIVKCTSCQKTFEQKAYEKHIQICIRMNSGNKLQCSIFCTNCGNKFANNHKYCGSCGKKRL
;
A
#
# COMPACT_ATOMS: atom_id res chain seq x y z
N MET A 1 -6.40 19.33 54.16
CA MET A 1 -7.77 19.76 53.82
C MET A 1 -7.68 20.66 52.59
N ASN A 2 -8.67 20.55 51.68
CA ASN A 2 -8.92 21.31 50.44
C ASN A 2 -8.92 20.40 49.19
N LYS A 3 -10.06 19.71 49.02
CA LYS A 3 -10.48 19.10 47.75
C LYS A 3 -11.09 20.21 46.89
N LEU A 4 -10.46 20.52 45.77
CA LEU A 4 -11.03 21.35 44.71
C LEU A 4 -11.90 20.45 43.82
N THR A 5 -13.21 20.56 44.00
CA THR A 5 -14.24 20.04 43.10
C THR A 5 -14.42 21.03 41.95
N ILE A 6 -14.13 20.58 40.73
CA ILE A 6 -14.42 21.31 39.49
C ILE A 6 -15.78 20.79 39.00
N ALA A 7 -16.76 21.69 38.93
CA ALA A 7 -18.05 21.45 38.30
C ALA A 7 -17.86 21.45 36.77
N PHE A 8 -18.35 20.40 36.11
CA PHE A 8 -18.50 20.39 34.66
C PHE A 8 -19.97 20.70 34.36
N ASP A 9 -20.20 21.91 33.86
CA ASP A 9 -21.50 22.32 33.35
C ASP A 9 -21.76 21.64 32.00
N ASN A 10 -22.92 20.96 31.96
CA ASN A 10 -23.48 20.29 30.80
C ASN A 10 -24.08 21.37 29.87
N GLU A 11 -23.32 21.80 28.86
CA GLU A 11 -23.85 22.65 27.80
C GLU A 11 -24.32 21.79 26.62
N ASN A 12 -25.65 21.74 26.48
CA ASN A 12 -26.42 21.81 25.24
C ASN A 12 -25.80 21.13 24.00
N ASN A 13 -26.12 19.84 23.85
CA ASN A 13 -26.18 19.20 22.53
C ASN A 13 -27.41 19.77 21.80
N GLU A 14 -27.23 20.88 21.08
CA GLU A 14 -28.13 21.27 20.01
C GLU A 14 -28.08 20.19 18.93
N LEU A 15 -29.14 19.40 18.93
CA LEU A 15 -29.50 18.44 17.90
C LEU A 15 -29.77 19.21 16.60
N PHE A 16 -28.72 19.48 15.84
CA PHE A 16 -28.85 19.95 14.46
C PHE A 16 -29.39 18.80 13.62
N ASP A 17 -30.67 18.88 13.27
CA ASP A 17 -31.28 18.07 12.22
C ASP A 17 -30.66 18.46 10.86
N GLU A 18 -29.48 17.90 10.54
CA GLU A 18 -28.79 18.04 9.24
C GLU A 18 -29.41 17.18 8.12
N ASP A 19 -30.53 16.51 8.36
CA ASP A 19 -31.13 15.57 7.39
C ASP A 19 -32.17 16.20 6.44
N ALA A 20 -32.33 17.52 6.46
CA ALA A 20 -33.28 18.23 5.57
C ALA A 20 -32.62 18.94 4.37
N ILE A 21 -31.37 18.60 3.99
CA ILE A 21 -30.89 18.95 2.65
C ILE A 21 -31.58 18.01 1.65
N SER A 22 -32.74 18.48 1.20
CA SER A 22 -33.63 17.87 0.23
C SER A 22 -32.85 17.20 -0.90
N LYS A 23 -33.07 15.89 -1.07
CA LYS A 23 -32.55 15.07 -2.19
C LYS A 23 -32.91 15.65 -3.57
N SER A 24 -33.84 16.62 -3.64
CA SER A 24 -34.18 17.33 -4.89
C SER A 24 -33.07 18.26 -5.39
N THR A 25 -32.23 18.82 -4.51
CA THR A 25 -31.20 19.81 -4.93
C THR A 25 -29.99 19.13 -5.59
N ILE A 26 -29.62 17.92 -5.16
CA ILE A 26 -28.50 17.17 -5.74
C ILE A 26 -28.86 16.62 -7.14
N GLN A 27 -30.15 16.41 -7.42
CA GLN A 27 -30.60 15.87 -8.71
C GLN A 27 -30.65 16.93 -9.83
N ALA A 28 -30.75 18.21 -9.49
CA ALA A 28 -30.75 19.30 -10.47
C ALA A 28 -29.36 19.62 -11.04
N LEU A 29 -28.28 19.36 -10.30
CA LEU A 29 -26.91 19.62 -10.77
C LEU A 29 -26.34 18.52 -11.69
N ASN A 30 -26.97 17.33 -11.73
CA ASN A 30 -26.52 16.21 -12.56
C ASN A 30 -27.06 16.21 -13.99
N ASN A 31 -27.99 17.10 -14.34
CA ASN A 31 -28.66 17.10 -15.65
C ASN A 31 -28.20 18.21 -16.62
N SER A 32 -27.19 19.01 -16.27
CA SER A 32 -26.71 20.12 -17.11
C SER A 32 -25.26 19.99 -17.60
N PHE A 33 -24.62 18.84 -17.39
CA PHE A 33 -23.30 18.60 -17.97
C PHE A 33 -23.46 17.92 -19.33
N ASN A 34 -23.53 18.74 -20.38
CA ASN A 34 -23.54 18.29 -21.77
C ASN A 34 -22.31 17.43 -22.04
N LYS A 35 -22.53 16.14 -22.27
CA LYS A 35 -21.50 15.14 -22.51
C LYS A 35 -20.63 15.48 -23.74
N GLU A 36 -21.18 16.22 -24.70
CA GLU A 36 -20.47 16.67 -25.91
C GLU A 36 -19.35 17.68 -25.62
N GLN A 37 -19.44 18.49 -24.55
CA GLN A 37 -18.35 19.40 -24.17
C GLN A 37 -17.18 18.71 -23.47
N LEU A 38 -17.37 17.48 -22.97
CA LEU A 38 -16.33 16.72 -22.27
C LEU A 38 -15.41 16.01 -23.26
N ASP A 39 -15.93 15.52 -24.39
CA ASP A 39 -15.14 14.82 -25.40
C ASP A 39 -14.24 15.77 -26.21
N GLU A 40 -14.62 17.04 -26.40
CA GLU A 40 -13.76 18.06 -27.01
C GLU A 40 -12.54 18.45 -26.14
N GLN A 41 -12.54 18.16 -24.84
CA GLN A 41 -11.37 18.40 -23.98
C GLN A 41 -10.35 17.25 -23.98
N ILE A 42 -10.71 16.08 -24.52
CA ILE A 42 -9.85 14.88 -24.53
C ILE A 42 -8.87 14.91 -25.72
N GLU A 43 -9.17 15.69 -26.76
CA GLU A 43 -8.29 15.82 -27.93
C GLU A 43 -7.31 17.01 -27.86
N ARG A 44 -7.05 17.57 -26.67
CA ARG A 44 -5.90 18.48 -26.55
C ARG A 44 -4.63 17.67 -26.84
N PRO A 45 -3.88 17.98 -27.92
CA PRO A 45 -2.62 17.31 -28.17
C PRO A 45 -1.74 17.48 -26.93
N PHE A 46 -1.17 16.39 -26.44
CA PHE A 46 -0.15 16.41 -25.41
C PHE A 46 0.96 17.36 -25.87
N THR A 47 0.89 18.62 -25.44
CA THR A 47 2.02 19.53 -25.58
C THR A 47 3.13 18.94 -24.70
N PRO A 48 4.35 18.75 -25.22
CA PRO A 48 5.48 18.22 -24.45
C PRO A 48 5.89 19.19 -23.34
N LEU A 49 5.12 19.25 -22.25
CA LEU A 49 5.39 20.05 -21.05
C LEU A 49 6.58 19.51 -20.25
N ASP A 50 7.08 18.33 -20.58
CA ASP A 50 8.21 17.70 -19.88
C ASP A 50 9.57 18.35 -20.18
N ILE A 51 9.67 19.25 -21.17
CA ILE A 51 10.95 19.88 -21.54
C ILE A 51 11.27 21.11 -20.67
N GLN A 52 10.29 21.71 -19.99
CA GLN A 52 10.54 22.92 -19.19
C GLN A 52 10.98 22.65 -17.73
N ILE A 53 10.99 21.40 -17.28
CA ILE A 53 11.35 21.05 -15.89
C ILE A 53 12.87 21.19 -15.64
N GLU A 54 13.70 21.22 -16.69
CA GLU A 54 15.16 21.30 -16.53
C GLU A 54 15.68 22.67 -16.07
N MET A 55 14.86 23.72 -16.12
CA MET A 55 15.29 25.09 -15.80
C MET A 55 15.01 25.55 -14.36
N ILE A 56 14.42 24.71 -13.52
CA ILE A 56 14.15 25.09 -12.12
C ILE A 56 15.48 25.23 -11.37
N PRO A 57 15.82 26.42 -10.83
CA PRO A 57 17.05 26.63 -10.08
C PRO A 57 17.18 25.65 -8.91
N LYS A 58 18.37 25.06 -8.76
CA LYS A 58 18.69 24.16 -7.64
C LYS A 58 19.60 24.88 -6.67
N GLU A 59 19.20 24.95 -5.41
CA GLU A 59 20.02 25.52 -4.34
C GLU A 59 20.91 24.44 -3.71
N GLN A 60 22.14 24.79 -3.37
CA GLN A 60 23.10 23.87 -2.78
C GLN A 60 23.26 24.12 -1.28
N CYS A 61 23.22 23.04 -0.48
CA CYS A 61 23.46 23.14 0.96
C CYS A 61 24.92 23.57 1.25
N PRO A 62 25.16 24.61 2.07
CA PRO A 62 26.51 25.09 2.38
C PRO A 62 27.35 24.08 3.18
N TYR A 63 26.71 23.19 3.95
CA TYR A 63 27.40 22.24 4.83
C TYR A 63 27.73 20.92 4.14
N CYS A 64 26.79 20.33 3.39
CA CYS A 64 26.98 18.99 2.79
C CYS A 64 27.07 18.98 1.25
N LYS A 65 26.95 20.15 0.61
CA LYS A 65 27.04 20.34 -0.84
C LYS A 65 26.00 19.59 -1.68
N ARG A 66 24.92 19.09 -1.08
CA ARG A 66 23.80 18.49 -1.81
C ARG A 66 22.92 19.57 -2.44
N GLN A 67 22.46 19.32 -3.66
CA GLN A 67 21.53 20.20 -4.37
C GLN A 67 20.08 19.80 -4.10
N PHE A 68 19.22 20.78 -3.89
CA PHE A 68 17.80 20.62 -3.63
C PHE A 68 16.99 21.57 -4.50
N PHE A 69 15.74 21.21 -4.77
CA PHE A 69 14.76 22.14 -5.32
C PHE A 69 14.29 23.11 -4.24
N GLU A 70 13.73 24.25 -4.66
CA GLU A 70 13.18 25.28 -3.79
C GLU A 70 12.24 24.68 -2.72
N GLY A 71 12.36 25.16 -1.48
CA GLY A 71 11.62 24.65 -0.32
C GLY A 71 12.18 23.38 0.34
N ARG A 72 12.84 22.48 -0.40
CA ARG A 72 13.46 21.27 0.22
C ARG A 72 14.78 21.58 0.93
N LEU A 73 15.49 22.64 0.55
CA LEU A 73 16.73 23.03 1.21
C LEU A 73 16.49 23.40 2.69
N LEU A 74 15.42 24.15 2.99
CA LEU A 74 15.08 24.55 4.36
C LEU A 74 14.83 23.33 5.28
N LEU A 75 14.11 22.32 4.77
CA LEU A 75 13.90 21.06 5.48
C LEU A 75 15.23 20.33 5.76
N HIS A 76 16.15 20.33 4.80
CA HIS A 76 17.46 19.73 4.98
C HIS A 76 18.31 20.48 6.02
N LEU A 77 18.31 21.82 5.99
CA LEU A 77 19.06 22.67 6.92
C LEU A 77 18.62 22.50 8.38
N ARG A 78 17.39 22.04 8.67
CA ARG A 78 16.98 21.65 10.04
C ARG A 78 17.78 20.50 10.62
N SER A 79 18.30 19.62 9.75
CA SER A 79 19.03 18.40 10.14
C SER A 79 20.52 18.44 9.81
N CYS A 80 20.92 19.33 8.90
CA CYS A 80 22.29 19.47 8.43
C CYS A 80 22.85 20.79 8.95
N THR A 81 23.62 20.70 10.04
CA THR A 81 24.31 21.82 10.66
C THR A 81 25.81 21.77 10.33
N GLN A 82 26.53 22.83 10.65
CA GLN A 82 27.99 22.90 10.48
C GLN A 82 28.72 21.82 11.29
N GLU A 83 28.22 21.49 12.48
CA GLU A 83 28.80 20.48 13.37
C GLU A 83 28.44 19.05 12.97
N HIS A 84 27.29 18.87 12.32
CA HIS A 84 26.81 17.57 11.84
C HIS A 84 26.39 17.66 10.37
N PRO A 85 27.37 17.81 9.45
CA PRO A 85 27.07 17.73 8.04
C PRO A 85 26.53 16.33 7.75
N PHE A 86 25.33 16.25 7.18
CA PHE A 86 24.71 14.98 6.77
C PHE A 86 25.42 14.46 5.52
N VAL A 87 26.72 14.18 5.64
CA VAL A 87 27.50 13.51 4.60
C VAL A 87 26.90 12.11 4.48
N LYS A 88 26.50 11.71 3.25
CA LYS A 88 26.07 10.32 3.03
C LYS A 88 27.23 9.47 3.52
N LYS A 89 27.09 8.80 4.66
CA LYS A 89 28.06 7.80 5.13
C LYS A 89 28.24 6.84 3.96
N SER A 90 29.37 6.97 3.29
CA SER A 90 29.67 6.37 2.01
C SER A 90 29.88 4.87 2.20
N LYS A 91 28.80 4.10 2.44
CA LYS A 91 28.73 2.63 2.45
C LYS A 91 29.81 1.81 3.20
N LYS A 92 30.81 2.40 3.85
CA LYS A 92 31.96 1.67 4.43
C LYS A 92 32.15 1.84 5.93
N GLN A 93 31.52 2.83 6.57
CA GLN A 93 31.49 2.87 8.02
C GLN A 93 30.28 2.09 8.53
N LYS A 94 30.52 0.77 8.60
CA LYS A 94 29.82 -0.19 9.45
C LYS A 94 29.85 0.42 10.86
N THR A 95 28.82 1.17 11.22
CA THR A 95 28.58 1.57 12.61
C THR A 95 28.67 0.30 13.42
N GLN A 96 29.73 0.17 14.21
CA GLN A 96 29.77 -0.71 15.37
C GLN A 96 28.70 -0.17 16.31
N THR A 97 27.44 -0.46 16.02
CA THR A 97 26.44 -0.55 17.06
C THR A 97 26.91 -1.71 17.91
N LEU A 98 27.49 -1.39 19.08
CA LEU A 98 27.66 -2.32 20.18
C LEU A 98 26.41 -3.22 20.26
N PRO A 99 26.57 -4.54 20.49
CA PRO A 99 25.46 -5.48 20.52
C PRO A 99 24.57 -5.20 21.74
N LYS A 100 23.78 -4.14 21.67
CA LYS A 100 22.69 -3.89 22.60
C LYS A 100 21.66 -4.94 22.26
N GLN A 101 21.59 -5.97 23.11
CA GLN A 101 20.69 -7.10 22.97
C GLN A 101 19.29 -6.54 22.66
N SER A 102 18.86 -6.68 21.41
CA SER A 102 17.57 -6.15 21.00
C SER A 102 16.52 -6.99 21.71
N ILE A 103 15.83 -6.39 22.68
CA ILE A 103 14.73 -7.02 23.39
C ILE A 103 13.70 -7.38 22.33
N LEU A 104 13.58 -8.68 22.06
CA LEU A 104 12.58 -9.20 21.16
C LEU A 104 11.26 -9.31 21.92
N LEU A 105 10.29 -8.50 21.54
CA LEU A 105 8.94 -8.56 22.10
C LEU A 105 8.15 -9.66 21.39
N SER A 106 7.47 -10.51 22.14
CA SER A 106 6.58 -11.55 21.60
C SER A 106 5.17 -10.98 21.38
N CYS A 107 4.59 -11.24 20.21
CA CYS A 107 3.18 -10.93 19.98
C CYS A 107 2.29 -11.93 20.73
N GLN A 108 1.42 -11.45 21.62
CA GLN A 108 0.53 -12.31 22.43
C GLN A 108 -0.43 -13.18 21.60
N GLN A 109 -0.73 -12.77 20.36
CA GLN A 109 -1.69 -13.47 19.50
C GLN A 109 -1.08 -14.58 18.64
N CYS A 110 0.21 -14.49 18.33
CA CYS A 110 0.87 -15.46 17.44
C CYS A 110 2.20 -15.99 17.99
N ASN A 111 2.61 -15.55 19.18
CA ASN A 111 3.85 -15.89 19.89
C ASN A 111 5.16 -15.69 19.11
N LYS A 112 5.10 -15.01 17.95
CA LYS A 112 6.28 -14.66 17.16
C LYS A 112 7.01 -13.48 17.82
N LYS A 113 8.34 -13.54 17.78
CA LYS A 113 9.26 -12.55 18.37
C LYS A 113 9.64 -11.50 17.32
N PHE A 114 9.43 -10.22 17.63
CA PHE A 114 9.70 -9.11 16.73
C PHE A 114 10.59 -8.05 17.38
N ARG A 115 11.35 -7.33 16.55
CA ARG A 115 12.12 -6.16 17.00
C ARG A 115 11.24 -4.93 17.25
N ASN A 116 10.13 -4.80 16.51
CA ASN A 116 9.18 -3.71 16.69
C ASN A 116 7.77 -4.27 16.60
N LEU A 117 7.09 -4.35 17.74
CA LEU A 117 5.72 -4.89 17.83
C LEU A 117 4.71 -3.96 17.12
N LYS A 118 4.98 -2.65 17.03
CA LYS A 118 4.06 -1.68 16.41
C LYS A 118 3.90 -1.88 14.90
N THR A 119 4.92 -2.39 14.22
CA THR A 119 4.87 -2.66 12.77
C THR A 119 4.31 -4.05 12.44
N HIS A 120 4.07 -4.90 13.44
CA HIS A 120 3.56 -6.24 13.22
C HIS A 120 2.02 -6.21 13.12
N ILE A 121 1.51 -6.46 11.91
CA ILE A 121 0.09 -6.72 11.67
C ILE A 121 -0.14 -8.22 11.82
N CYS A 122 -0.79 -8.62 12.92
CA CYS A 122 -1.09 -10.02 13.16
C CYS A 122 -2.19 -10.49 12.20
N GLN A 123 -1.87 -11.44 11.32
CA GLN A 123 -2.82 -12.02 10.36
C GLN A 123 -4.05 -12.64 11.05
N ASN A 124 -3.96 -13.04 12.32
CA ASN A 124 -5.11 -13.55 13.08
C ASN A 124 -6.18 -12.48 13.36
N ARG A 125 -5.86 -11.18 13.28
CA ARG A 125 -6.87 -10.10 13.42
C ARG A 125 -7.80 -10.00 12.20
N ILE A 126 -7.42 -10.58 11.07
CA ILE A 126 -8.23 -10.55 9.84
C ILE A 126 -9.42 -11.52 9.95
N LYS A 127 -9.28 -12.64 10.68
CA LYS A 127 -10.35 -13.63 10.84
C LYS A 127 -11.55 -13.12 11.65
N THR A 128 -11.37 -12.14 12.52
CA THR A 128 -12.49 -11.50 13.24
C THR A 128 -13.28 -10.54 12.36
N LEU A 129 -12.70 -10.03 11.26
CA LEU A 129 -13.41 -9.18 10.29
C LEU A 129 -14.30 -10.00 9.35
N ASP A 130 -13.94 -11.26 9.07
CA ASP A 130 -14.82 -12.15 8.29
C ASP A 130 -16.11 -12.52 9.04
N LYS A 131 -16.13 -12.48 10.38
CA LYS A 131 -17.36 -12.63 11.17
C LYS A 131 -18.38 -11.50 10.95
N TYR A 132 -17.91 -10.29 10.62
CA TYR A 132 -18.80 -9.16 10.33
C TYR A 132 -19.34 -9.16 8.89
N LYS A 133 -18.72 -9.92 7.97
CA LYS A 133 -19.26 -10.13 6.62
C LYS A 133 -20.47 -11.07 6.62
N VAL A 134 -20.55 -12.00 7.56
CA VAL A 134 -21.70 -12.92 7.68
C VAL A 134 -22.95 -12.19 8.17
N ILE A 135 -22.80 -11.17 9.03
CA ILE A 135 -23.95 -10.35 9.49
C ILE A 135 -24.51 -9.50 8.34
N ALA A 136 -23.66 -9.04 7.41
CA ALA A 136 -24.12 -8.30 6.23
C ALA A 136 -24.93 -9.17 5.25
N GLN A 137 -24.70 -10.50 5.21
CA GLN A 137 -25.48 -11.40 4.35
C GLN A 137 -26.85 -11.76 4.94
N ILE A 138 -27.00 -11.76 6.27
CA ILE A 138 -28.29 -12.05 6.91
C ILE A 138 -29.28 -10.89 6.71
N ASN A 139 -28.80 -9.65 6.65
CA ASN A 139 -29.64 -8.49 6.35
C ASN A 139 -30.09 -8.41 4.88
N GLU A 140 -29.43 -9.11 3.94
CA GLU A 140 -29.88 -9.18 2.54
C GLU A 140 -30.99 -10.23 2.34
N GLU A 141 -31.11 -11.23 3.22
CA GLU A 141 -32.19 -12.23 3.17
C GLU A 141 -33.50 -11.72 3.81
N GLU A 142 -33.44 -10.86 4.83
CA GLU A 142 -34.65 -10.24 5.41
C GLU A 142 -35.30 -9.19 4.50
N GLU A 143 -34.56 -8.59 3.55
CA GLU A 143 -35.10 -7.64 2.57
C GLU A 143 -35.77 -8.34 1.37
N ALA A 144 -35.62 -9.67 1.23
CA ALA A 144 -36.25 -10.45 0.17
C ALA A 144 -37.71 -10.85 0.49
N ASP A 145 -38.08 -10.96 1.77
CA ASP A 145 -39.41 -11.43 2.17
C ASP A 145 -40.50 -10.33 2.21
N GLU A 146 -40.14 -9.05 2.17
CA GLU A 146 -41.12 -7.95 2.02
C GLU A 146 -41.60 -7.76 0.57
N THR A 147 -40.95 -8.39 -0.41
CA THR A 147 -41.35 -8.25 -1.83
C THR A 147 -42.46 -9.21 -2.27
N LEU A 148 -42.85 -10.19 -1.44
CA LEU A 148 -43.86 -11.20 -1.80
C LEU A 148 -45.32 -10.74 -1.56
N ILE A 149 -45.55 -9.65 -0.82
CA ILE A 149 -46.92 -9.14 -0.54
C ILE A 149 -47.41 -8.17 -1.64
N GLN A 150 -46.53 -7.76 -2.56
CA GLN A 150 -46.85 -6.77 -3.59
C GLN A 150 -46.96 -7.36 -5.02
N GLU A 151 -47.21 -8.66 -5.14
CA GLU A 151 -47.43 -9.34 -6.45
C GLU A 151 -48.89 -9.73 -6.74
N LEU A 152 -49.84 -9.49 -5.83
CA LEU A 152 -51.27 -9.80 -6.06
C LEU A 152 -52.11 -8.62 -6.59
N SER A 153 -51.50 -7.47 -6.89
CA SER A 153 -52.24 -6.25 -7.25
C SER A 153 -51.59 -5.41 -8.34
N SER A 154 -51.27 -5.97 -9.51
CA SER A 154 -51.43 -5.22 -10.78
C SER A 154 -51.04 -6.03 -12.01
N SER A 155 -52.06 -6.29 -12.82
CA SER A 155 -52.00 -6.32 -14.27
C SER A 155 -51.06 -5.25 -14.86
N GLN A 156 -50.18 -5.70 -15.75
CA GLN A 156 -49.27 -4.96 -16.63
C GLN A 156 -49.86 -3.64 -17.21
N PRO A 157 -49.04 -2.58 -17.43
CA PRO A 157 -48.15 -2.55 -18.60
C PRO A 157 -46.74 -1.95 -18.39
N SER A 158 -45.77 -2.63 -19.01
CA SER A 158 -44.58 -2.08 -19.68
C SER A 158 -43.84 -0.90 -19.03
N PHE A 159 -43.05 -1.14 -18.00
CA PHE A 159 -41.80 -0.39 -17.80
C PHE A 159 -40.78 -1.35 -17.19
N LEU A 160 -40.03 -2.03 -18.07
CA LEU A 160 -38.79 -2.68 -17.67
C LEU A 160 -37.93 -1.64 -16.93
N PRO A 161 -37.56 -1.88 -15.66
CA PRO A 161 -36.47 -1.14 -15.07
C PRO A 161 -35.26 -1.45 -15.94
N LYS A 162 -34.66 -0.41 -16.52
CA LYS A 162 -33.29 -0.48 -17.03
C LYS A 162 -32.42 -0.86 -15.84
N ILE A 163 -32.28 -2.16 -15.59
CA ILE A 163 -31.14 -2.72 -14.90
C ILE A 163 -29.98 -2.07 -15.65
N LYS A 164 -29.31 -1.14 -14.97
CA LYS A 164 -28.00 -0.67 -15.39
C LYS A 164 -27.18 -1.94 -15.39
N GLN A 165 -27.13 -2.61 -16.54
CA GLN A 165 -26.00 -3.40 -16.95
C GLN A 165 -24.85 -2.47 -16.66
N ARG A 166 -24.19 -2.74 -15.53
CA ARG A 166 -22.87 -2.26 -15.23
C ARG A 166 -22.10 -2.75 -16.43
N SER A 167 -21.98 -1.88 -17.42
CA SER A 167 -21.25 -2.19 -18.63
C SER A 167 -19.92 -2.66 -18.11
N GLU A 168 -19.70 -3.95 -18.25
CA GLU A 168 -18.39 -4.52 -18.07
C GLU A 168 -17.58 -3.76 -19.12
N ASN A 169 -16.94 -2.69 -18.65
CA ASN A 169 -16.00 -1.90 -19.40
C ASN A 169 -14.75 -2.78 -19.50
N ILE A 170 -14.94 -3.91 -20.17
CA ILE A 170 -13.98 -4.82 -20.78
C ILE A 170 -13.57 -4.15 -22.10
N LEU A 171 -13.39 -2.81 -22.09
CA LEU A 171 -12.28 -2.23 -22.80
C LEU A 171 -11.02 -2.69 -22.05
N SER A 172 -10.76 -3.97 -22.22
CA SER A 172 -9.52 -4.66 -21.95
C SER A 172 -8.49 -3.89 -22.73
N ARG A 173 -7.91 -2.86 -22.09
CA ARG A 173 -6.55 -2.45 -22.38
C ARG A 173 -5.74 -3.71 -22.16
N SER A 174 -5.60 -4.50 -23.23
CA SER A 174 -4.83 -5.72 -23.27
C SER A 174 -3.39 -5.29 -23.04
N VAL A 175 -3.02 -5.15 -21.78
CA VAL A 175 -1.67 -4.75 -21.43
C VAL A 175 -0.78 -5.88 -21.91
N PRO A 176 0.25 -5.61 -22.73
CA PRO A 176 1.09 -6.66 -23.27
C PRO A 176 1.69 -7.49 -22.14
N ILE A 177 1.45 -8.80 -22.21
CA ILE A 177 2.00 -9.79 -21.28
C ILE A 177 3.30 -10.33 -21.89
N VAL A 178 4.39 -10.21 -21.15
CA VAL A 178 5.72 -10.68 -21.56
C VAL A 178 6.15 -11.87 -20.72
N LYS A 179 6.70 -12.90 -21.37
CA LYS A 179 7.29 -14.09 -20.73
C LYS A 179 8.77 -13.86 -20.43
N CYS A 180 9.20 -14.12 -19.20
CA CYS A 180 10.60 -14.05 -18.84
C CYS A 180 11.39 -15.23 -19.44
N THR A 181 12.44 -14.94 -20.21
CA THR A 181 13.31 -15.97 -20.81
C THR A 181 14.10 -16.78 -19.78
N SER A 182 14.34 -16.21 -18.59
CA SER A 182 15.12 -16.85 -17.52
C SER A 182 14.32 -17.82 -16.64
N CYS A 183 13.06 -17.49 -16.30
CA CYS A 183 12.25 -18.30 -15.38
C CYS A 183 10.87 -18.70 -15.94
N GLN A 184 10.57 -18.34 -17.19
CA GLN A 184 9.35 -18.66 -17.94
C GLN A 184 8.04 -18.09 -17.36
N LYS A 185 8.09 -17.29 -16.29
CA LYS A 185 6.91 -16.61 -15.73
C LYS A 185 6.42 -15.47 -16.63
N THR A 186 5.11 -15.30 -16.71
CA THR A 186 4.41 -14.23 -17.45
C THR A 186 4.16 -13.02 -16.55
N PHE A 187 4.39 -11.82 -17.07
CA PHE A 187 4.17 -10.56 -16.34
C PHE A 187 3.61 -9.49 -17.27
N GLU A 188 2.93 -8.50 -16.69
CA GLU A 188 2.67 -7.21 -17.33
C GLU A 188 3.99 -6.48 -17.60
N GLN A 189 4.11 -5.70 -18.69
CA GLN A 189 5.34 -5.01 -19.10
C GLN A 189 6.06 -4.27 -17.94
N LYS A 190 5.32 -3.48 -17.14
CA LYS A 190 5.89 -2.73 -15.99
C LYS A 190 6.40 -3.64 -14.87
N ALA A 191 5.75 -4.78 -14.68
CA ALA A 191 6.18 -5.79 -13.70
C ALA A 191 7.37 -6.60 -14.22
N TYR A 192 7.42 -6.84 -15.54
CA TYR A 192 8.52 -7.55 -16.21
C TYR A 192 9.86 -6.83 -16.04
N GLU A 193 9.89 -5.50 -16.19
CA GLU A 193 11.12 -4.69 -16.00
C GLU A 193 11.71 -4.79 -14.58
N LYS A 194 10.84 -4.82 -13.55
CA LYS A 194 11.27 -5.02 -12.16
C LYS A 194 11.72 -6.47 -11.94
N HIS A 195 11.00 -7.41 -12.55
CA HIS A 195 11.30 -8.83 -12.46
C HIS A 195 12.66 -9.17 -13.06
N ILE A 196 12.99 -8.69 -14.27
CA ILE A 196 14.20 -9.09 -14.99
C ILE A 196 15.47 -8.72 -14.21
N GLN A 197 15.48 -7.58 -13.51
CA GLN A 197 16.61 -7.15 -12.68
C GLN A 197 16.87 -8.10 -11.49
N ILE A 198 15.81 -8.64 -10.90
CA ILE A 198 15.90 -9.60 -9.79
C ILE A 198 16.17 -11.01 -10.35
N CYS A 199 15.51 -11.35 -11.46
CA CYS A 199 15.60 -12.66 -12.09
C CYS A 199 16.99 -12.91 -12.64
N ILE A 200 17.59 -11.95 -13.34
CA ILE A 200 18.98 -12.04 -13.80
C ILE A 200 19.89 -12.25 -12.59
N ARG A 201 19.77 -11.44 -11.53
CA ARG A 201 20.60 -11.60 -10.31
C ARG A 201 20.46 -12.98 -9.65
N MET A 202 19.28 -13.57 -9.69
CA MET A 202 19.00 -14.88 -9.09
C MET A 202 19.30 -16.05 -10.03
N ASN A 203 19.32 -15.81 -11.34
CA ASN A 203 19.46 -16.83 -12.38
C ASN A 203 20.82 -16.80 -13.09
N SER A 204 21.64 -15.76 -12.90
CA SER A 204 23.01 -15.63 -13.43
C SER A 204 24.01 -16.56 -12.73
N GLY A 205 23.61 -17.80 -12.46
CA GLY A 205 24.57 -18.90 -12.37
C GLY A 205 25.51 -18.86 -11.18
N ASN A 206 25.05 -18.41 -10.01
CA ASN A 206 25.67 -18.84 -8.76
C ASN A 206 24.62 -19.24 -7.72
N LYS A 207 23.61 -19.99 -8.17
CA LYS A 207 23.29 -21.20 -7.42
C LYS A 207 24.46 -22.15 -7.62
N LEU A 208 25.61 -21.84 -7.00
CA LEU A 208 26.43 -22.89 -6.44
C LEU A 208 25.40 -23.76 -5.74
N GLN A 209 25.22 -24.97 -6.22
CA GLN A 209 24.54 -25.98 -5.44
C GLN A 209 25.41 -26.13 -4.20
N CYS A 210 25.22 -25.23 -3.24
CA CYS A 210 25.97 -25.24 -2.01
C CYS A 210 25.68 -26.63 -1.47
N SER A 211 26.73 -27.45 -1.41
CA SER A 211 26.58 -28.88 -1.19
C SER A 211 25.64 -29.07 -0.01
N ILE A 212 24.62 -29.91 -0.20
CA ILE A 212 23.62 -30.16 0.85
C ILE A 212 24.31 -30.64 2.13
N PHE A 213 25.49 -31.24 1.98
CA PHE A 213 26.33 -31.79 3.04
C PHE A 213 27.65 -31.03 3.18
N CYS A 214 28.12 -30.89 4.42
CA CYS A 214 29.42 -30.31 4.72
C CYS A 214 30.54 -31.21 4.17
N THR A 215 31.43 -30.64 3.36
CA THR A 215 32.59 -31.34 2.80
C THR A 215 33.56 -31.85 3.86
N ASN A 216 33.51 -31.30 5.08
CA ASN A 216 34.42 -31.66 6.16
C ASN A 216 33.86 -32.70 7.13
N CYS A 217 32.54 -32.70 7.39
CA CYS A 217 31.95 -33.60 8.39
C CYS A 217 30.75 -34.40 7.88
N GLY A 218 30.35 -34.26 6.62
CA GLY A 218 29.24 -34.99 6.01
C GLY A 218 27.84 -34.58 6.48
N ASN A 219 27.70 -33.76 7.53
CA ASN A 219 26.38 -33.38 8.03
C ASN A 219 25.64 -32.42 7.09
N LYS A 220 24.31 -32.60 7.03
CA LYS A 220 23.40 -31.80 6.22
C LYS A 220 23.34 -30.37 6.75
N PHE A 221 23.54 -29.39 5.87
CA PHE A 221 23.35 -27.97 6.22
C PHE A 221 21.85 -27.66 6.37
N ALA A 222 21.50 -26.86 7.38
CA ALA A 222 20.20 -26.22 7.44
C ALA A 222 20.06 -25.21 6.27
N ASN A 223 18.83 -25.07 5.75
CA ASN A 223 18.56 -24.17 4.62
C ASN A 223 19.09 -22.76 4.92
N ASN A 224 19.93 -22.24 4.02
CA ASN A 224 20.53 -20.90 4.07
C ASN A 224 21.56 -20.64 5.19
N HIS A 225 22.06 -21.66 5.91
CA HIS A 225 23.15 -21.45 6.86
C HIS A 225 24.50 -21.24 6.14
N LYS A 226 25.27 -20.24 6.58
CA LYS A 226 26.62 -19.93 6.08
C LYS A 226 27.70 -20.85 6.64
N TYR A 227 27.43 -21.50 7.78
CA TYR A 227 28.37 -22.34 8.52
C TYR A 227 27.71 -23.66 8.90
N CYS A 228 28.49 -24.73 8.98
CA CYS A 228 28.02 -26.04 9.44
C CYS A 228 27.67 -25.99 10.93
N GLY A 229 26.48 -26.42 11.31
CA GLY A 229 26.07 -26.46 12.72
C GLY A 229 26.89 -27.42 13.57
N SER A 230 27.51 -28.44 12.97
CA SER A 230 28.29 -29.44 13.69
C SER A 230 29.79 -29.09 13.78
N CYS A 231 30.41 -28.65 12.67
CA CYS A 231 31.86 -28.39 12.65
C CYS A 231 32.24 -26.91 12.56
N GLY A 232 31.29 -25.99 12.45
CA GLY A 232 31.55 -24.54 12.38
C GLY A 232 32.21 -24.05 11.08
N LYS A 233 32.65 -24.93 10.18
CA LYS A 233 33.29 -24.52 8.92
C LYS A 233 32.31 -23.82 7.99
N LYS A 234 32.81 -22.82 7.26
CA LYS A 234 32.06 -22.06 6.28
C LYS A 234 31.69 -22.95 5.10
N ARG A 235 30.45 -22.83 4.62
CA ARG A 235 29.98 -23.48 3.40
C ARG A 235 30.74 -22.88 2.21
N LEU A 236 31.50 -23.71 1.51
CA LEU A 236 32.15 -23.37 0.24
C LEU A 236 31.09 -23.29 -0.87
#